data_AF-A0AB39UWE6-F1
#
_entry.id   AF-A0AB39UWE6-F1
#
_cell.length_a   1.000
_cell.length_b   1.000
_cell.length_c   1.000
_cell.angle_alpha   90.00
_cell.angle_beta   90.00
_cell.angle_gamma   90.00
#
_symmetry.space_group_name_H-M   'P 1'
#
loop_
_entity.id
_entity.type
_entity.pdbx_description
1 polymer ?
#
loop_
_entity_poly.entity_id
_entity_poly.type
_entity_poly.pdbx_seq_one_letter_code
_entity_poly.pdbx_strand_id
1 'polypeptide(L)'
;MKRIFRYLSVACLLSLVLVQPAFAQTLVLSDRLRIELDAPLTLAHSERMLIMKYSDWSLMHEVVNPAEMYTQINLTGIERDYIIAMFDPQKRRHLPGWLAALADEQARILGIEKGHVNRTDAGDVSIYSVYDPERQVGHLYVFEPLKIHHLIMQGPESRLMDVIGKLGGK
;
A
#
# COMPACT_ATOMS: atom_id res chain seq x y z
N MET A 1 29.19 -34.55 35.95
CA MET A 1 29.40 -34.23 34.52
C MET A 1 28.28 -34.67 33.58
N LYS A 2 27.81 -35.94 33.60
CA LYS A 2 26.76 -36.43 32.66
C LYS A 2 25.41 -35.69 32.69
N ARG A 3 24.98 -35.15 33.84
CA ARG A 3 23.73 -34.39 33.96
C ARG A 3 23.80 -33.02 33.28
N ILE A 4 24.92 -32.29 33.43
CA ILE A 4 25.12 -30.96 32.82
C ILE A 4 25.10 -31.05 31.29
N PHE A 5 25.74 -32.08 30.72
CA PHE A 5 25.73 -32.34 29.28
C PHE A 5 24.32 -32.62 28.73
N ARG A 6 23.46 -33.23 29.55
CA ARG A 6 22.06 -33.55 29.20
C ARG A 6 21.17 -32.30 29.16
N TYR A 7 21.34 -31.38 30.12
CA TYR A 7 20.63 -30.10 30.11
C TYR A 7 21.12 -29.16 29.01
N LEU A 8 22.43 -29.16 28.72
CA LEU A 8 23.00 -28.39 27.62
C LEU A 8 22.45 -28.85 26.26
N SER A 9 22.29 -30.16 26.08
CA SER A 9 21.73 -30.74 24.85
C SER A 9 20.24 -30.41 24.66
N VAL A 10 19.46 -30.45 25.74
CA VAL A 10 18.02 -30.11 25.70
C VAL A 10 17.81 -28.60 25.47
N ALA A 11 18.62 -27.75 26.09
CA ALA A 11 18.57 -26.31 25.85
C ALA A 11 18.95 -25.94 24.40
N CYS A 12 19.93 -26.62 23.82
CA CYS A 12 20.35 -26.42 22.44
C CYS A 12 19.27 -26.88 21.43
N LEU A 13 18.62 -28.02 21.70
CA LEU A 13 17.48 -28.50 20.91
C LEU A 13 16.25 -27.58 21.02
N LEU A 14 15.97 -27.01 22.19
CA LEU A 14 14.89 -26.01 22.34
C LEU A 14 15.20 -24.70 21.59
N SER A 15 16.47 -24.28 21.54
CA SER A 15 16.84 -23.05 20.82
C SER A 15 16.71 -23.17 19.30
N LEU A 16 16.83 -24.38 18.73
CA LEU A 16 16.63 -24.61 17.29
C LEU A 16 15.17 -24.54 16.83
N VAL A 17 14.20 -24.72 17.73
CA VAL A 17 12.76 -24.62 17.39
C VAL A 17 12.28 -23.15 17.37
N LEU A 18 13.05 -22.23 17.95
CA LEU A 18 12.68 -20.81 18.07
C LEU A 18 13.19 -19.92 16.94
N VAL A 19 14.05 -20.43 16.05
CA VAL A 19 14.53 -19.68 14.89
C VAL A 19 13.61 -19.97 13.71
N GLN A 20 12.43 -19.36 13.71
CA GLN A 20 11.70 -19.20 12.45
C GLN A 20 12.45 -18.16 11.61
N PRO A 21 12.94 -18.49 10.41
CA PRO A 21 13.49 -17.47 9.54
C PRO A 21 12.34 -16.55 9.10
N ALA A 22 12.31 -15.34 9.66
CA ALA A 22 11.49 -14.26 9.13
C ALA A 22 12.11 -13.85 7.79
N PHE A 23 11.70 -14.51 6.71
CA PHE A 23 12.06 -14.08 5.37
C PHE A 23 11.18 -12.89 5.01
N ALA A 24 11.72 -11.68 5.15
CA ALA A 24 11.15 -10.52 4.51
C ALA A 24 11.21 -10.72 2.99
N GLN A 25 10.09 -10.48 2.31
CA GLN A 25 10.00 -10.40 0.86
C GLN A 25 9.93 -8.94 0.44
N THR A 26 10.71 -8.59 -0.57
CA THR A 26 10.73 -7.25 -1.12
C THR A 26 9.71 -7.12 -2.26
N LEU A 27 8.69 -6.29 -2.07
CA LEU A 27 7.84 -5.83 -3.17
C LEU A 27 8.56 -4.69 -3.90
N VAL A 28 8.98 -4.96 -5.13
CA VAL A 28 9.64 -3.95 -5.99
C VAL A 28 8.57 -3.23 -6.80
N LEU A 29 8.35 -1.94 -6.51
CA LEU A 29 7.41 -1.09 -7.24
C LEU A 29 8.10 -0.44 -8.46
N SER A 30 9.35 -0.03 -8.29
CA SER A 30 10.21 0.54 -9.33
C SER A 30 11.69 0.25 -9.06
N ASP A 31 12.56 0.71 -9.95
CA ASP A 31 14.02 0.72 -9.74
C ASP A 31 14.42 1.54 -8.50
N ARG A 32 13.60 2.51 -8.10
CA ARG A 32 13.84 3.41 -6.98
C ARG A 32 13.00 3.11 -5.75
N LEU A 33 11.92 2.32 -5.88
CA LEU A 33 10.95 2.15 -4.82
C LEU A 33 10.66 0.69 -4.52
N ARG A 34 10.84 0.33 -3.25
CA ARG A 34 10.56 -1.01 -2.73
C ARG A 34 9.84 -0.95 -1.38
N ILE A 35 9.18 -2.03 -1.04
CA ILE A 35 8.56 -2.23 0.27
C ILE A 35 9.03 -3.57 0.81
N GLU A 36 9.67 -3.56 1.98
CA GLU A 36 10.05 -4.79 2.67
C GLU A 36 8.86 -5.32 3.47
N LEU A 37 8.29 -6.44 3.05
CA LEU A 37 7.09 -7.04 3.64
C LEU A 37 7.44 -8.40 4.24
N ASP A 38 6.63 -8.89 5.17
CA ASP A 38 6.72 -10.30 5.56
C ASP A 38 6.27 -11.20 4.40
N ALA A 39 6.72 -12.46 4.39
CA ALA A 39 6.24 -13.44 3.42
C ALA A 39 4.72 -13.66 3.55
N PRO A 40 3.93 -13.49 2.48
CA PRO A 40 2.49 -13.69 2.53
C PRO A 40 2.13 -15.18 2.61
N LEU A 41 1.00 -15.48 3.24
CA LEU A 41 0.40 -16.83 3.25
C LEU A 41 -0.08 -17.24 1.86
N THR A 42 -0.55 -16.27 1.08
CA THR A 42 -1.02 -16.50 -0.29
C THR A 42 -0.68 -15.30 -1.15
N LEU A 43 -0.17 -15.59 -2.34
CA LEU A 43 0.08 -14.61 -3.40
C LEU A 43 -0.81 -14.99 -4.59
N ALA A 44 -1.60 -14.03 -5.06
CA ALA A 44 -2.42 -14.15 -6.25
C ALA A 44 -2.15 -12.96 -7.17
N HIS A 45 -2.31 -13.15 -8.47
CA HIS A 45 -2.19 -12.05 -9.42
C HIS A 45 -3.25 -12.15 -10.51
N SER A 46 -3.66 -10.99 -11.03
CA SER A 46 -4.29 -10.84 -12.34
C SER A 46 -3.42 -9.91 -13.18
N GLU A 47 -3.73 -9.72 -14.46
CA GLU A 47 -2.89 -8.98 -15.42
C GLU A 47 -2.21 -7.73 -14.86
N ARG A 48 -2.91 -6.93 -14.03
CA ARG A 48 -2.41 -5.68 -13.47
C ARG A 48 -2.45 -5.58 -11.96
N MET A 49 -2.93 -6.61 -11.29
CA MET A 49 -3.11 -6.61 -9.84
C MET A 49 -2.30 -7.72 -9.21
N LEU A 50 -1.56 -7.38 -8.16
CA LEU A 50 -0.94 -8.33 -7.25
C LEU A 50 -1.68 -8.27 -5.92
N ILE A 51 -2.07 -9.43 -5.38
CA ILE A 51 -2.75 -9.55 -4.09
C ILE A 51 -1.91 -10.45 -3.19
N MET A 52 -1.56 -9.94 -2.02
CA MET A 52 -0.84 -10.63 -0.96
C MET A 52 -1.75 -10.75 0.26
N LYS A 53 -1.98 -11.97 0.73
CA LYS A 53 -2.81 -12.24 1.91
C LYS A 53 -1.96 -12.71 3.08
N TYR A 54 -2.25 -12.14 4.24
CA TYR A 54 -1.67 -12.48 5.54
C TYR A 54 -2.79 -13.04 6.44
N SER A 55 -2.46 -13.38 7.68
CA SER A 55 -3.41 -13.95 8.64
C SER A 55 -4.60 -13.03 8.94
N ASP A 56 -4.32 -11.74 9.08
CA ASP A 56 -5.20 -10.71 9.66
C ASP A 56 -5.37 -9.49 8.75
N TRP A 57 -4.70 -9.48 7.59
CA TRP A 57 -4.75 -8.37 6.64
C TRP A 57 -4.38 -8.82 5.23
N SER A 58 -4.61 -7.96 4.24
CA SER A 58 -4.15 -8.16 2.87
C SER A 58 -3.71 -6.87 2.23
N LEU A 59 -2.83 -6.99 1.24
CA LEU A 59 -2.32 -5.88 0.44
C LEU A 59 -2.55 -6.20 -1.03
N MET A 60 -3.25 -5.32 -1.71
CA MET A 60 -3.36 -5.31 -3.17
C MET A 60 -2.47 -4.20 -3.71
N HIS A 61 -1.85 -4.44 -4.85
CA HIS A 61 -1.06 -3.48 -5.60
C HIS A 61 -1.48 -3.49 -7.06
N GLU A 62 -1.62 -2.31 -7.62
CA GLU A 62 -1.77 -2.09 -9.07
C GLU A 62 -1.00 -0.86 -9.51
N VAL A 63 -0.67 -0.81 -10.80
CA VAL A 63 -0.22 0.41 -11.47
C VAL A 63 -1.45 1.05 -12.11
N VAL A 64 -1.72 2.31 -11.77
CA VAL A 64 -2.86 3.05 -12.33
C VAL A 64 -2.70 3.13 -13.84
N ASN A 65 -3.70 2.65 -14.56
CA ASN A 65 -3.83 2.88 -15.99
C ASN A 65 -4.91 3.94 -16.26
N PRO A 66 -4.54 5.16 -16.63
CA PRO A 66 -5.50 6.24 -16.78
C PRO A 66 -6.45 6.08 -17.97
N ALA A 67 -6.10 5.24 -18.95
CA ALA A 67 -6.97 4.93 -20.09
C ALA A 67 -8.06 3.91 -19.74
N GLU A 68 -7.87 3.13 -18.67
CA GLU A 68 -8.73 1.99 -18.33
C GLU A 68 -9.29 2.05 -16.90
N MET A 69 -8.92 3.06 -16.11
CA MET A 69 -9.47 3.29 -14.77
C MET A 69 -11.00 3.44 -14.79
N TYR A 70 -11.54 4.02 -15.86
CA TYR A 70 -12.97 4.16 -16.09
C TYR A 70 -13.33 3.71 -17.51
N THR A 71 -14.43 2.98 -17.65
CA THR A 71 -14.85 2.36 -18.92
C THR A 71 -15.13 3.36 -20.05
N GLN A 72 -15.43 4.62 -19.72
CA GLN A 72 -15.85 5.65 -20.69
C GLN A 72 -15.00 6.93 -20.64
N ILE A 73 -13.99 6.98 -19.77
CA ILE A 73 -13.22 8.20 -19.52
C ILE A 73 -11.74 7.84 -19.58
N ASN A 74 -11.05 8.44 -20.55
CA ASN A 74 -9.60 8.37 -20.63
C ASN A 74 -9.00 9.58 -19.90
N LEU A 75 -8.25 9.32 -18.84
CA LEU A 75 -7.59 10.33 -18.02
C LEU A 75 -6.12 10.57 -18.41
N THR A 76 -5.64 9.96 -19.50
CA THR A 76 -4.23 10.07 -19.94
C THR A 76 -3.84 11.54 -20.12
N GLY A 77 -2.75 11.94 -19.47
CA GLY A 77 -2.22 13.31 -19.45
C GLY A 77 -2.77 14.18 -18.33
N ILE A 78 -3.82 13.75 -17.60
CA ILE A 78 -4.43 14.48 -16.49
C ILE A 78 -4.59 13.63 -15.22
N GLU A 79 -4.11 12.39 -15.24
CA GLU A 79 -4.35 11.41 -14.18
C GLU A 79 -3.78 11.85 -12.83
N ARG A 80 -2.61 12.50 -12.83
CA ARG A 80 -1.98 12.98 -11.60
C ARG A 80 -2.83 14.05 -10.94
N ASP A 81 -3.26 15.06 -11.69
CA ASP A 81 -4.08 16.16 -11.18
C ASP A 81 -5.44 15.66 -10.71
N TYR A 82 -6.03 14.71 -11.45
CA TYR A 82 -7.28 14.07 -11.08
C TYR A 82 -7.17 13.29 -9.76
N ILE A 83 -6.16 12.43 -9.61
CA ILE A 83 -6.01 11.62 -8.39
C ILE A 83 -5.72 12.51 -7.18
N ILE A 84 -4.84 13.50 -7.31
CA ILE A 84 -4.56 14.46 -6.23
C ILE A 84 -5.83 15.20 -5.82
N ALA A 85 -6.70 15.57 -6.77
CA ALA A 85 -7.96 16.24 -6.49
C ALA A 85 -8.99 15.37 -5.72
N MET A 86 -8.83 14.04 -5.70
CA MET A 86 -9.62 13.21 -4.79
C MET A 86 -9.28 13.54 -3.34
N PHE A 87 -8.00 13.80 -3.04
CA PHE A 87 -7.49 14.08 -1.70
C PHE A 87 -7.50 15.56 -1.31
N ASP A 88 -7.43 16.47 -2.28
CA ASP A 88 -7.31 17.91 -2.03
C ASP A 88 -8.50 18.69 -2.64
N PRO A 89 -9.44 19.18 -1.80
CA PRO A 89 -10.58 19.97 -2.26
C PRO A 89 -10.21 21.26 -3.00
N GLN A 90 -9.06 21.87 -2.72
CA GLN A 90 -8.61 23.06 -3.43
C GLN A 90 -8.16 22.71 -4.85
N LYS A 91 -7.42 21.60 -5.03
CA LYS A 91 -7.07 21.10 -6.37
C LYS A 91 -8.30 20.69 -7.15
N ARG A 92 -9.28 20.08 -6.50
CA ARG A 92 -10.57 19.69 -7.10
C ARG A 92 -11.31 20.85 -7.75
N ARG A 93 -11.28 22.05 -7.14
CA ARG A 93 -11.94 23.25 -7.68
C ARG A 93 -11.37 23.75 -9.00
N HIS A 94 -10.16 23.33 -9.36
CA HIS A 94 -9.49 23.73 -10.61
C HIS A 94 -9.79 22.76 -11.76
N LEU A 95 -10.46 21.63 -11.50
CA LEU A 95 -10.87 20.68 -12.52
C LEU A 95 -12.16 21.14 -13.22
N PRO A 96 -12.40 20.70 -14.47
CA PRO A 96 -13.70 20.84 -15.12
C PRO A 96 -14.81 20.29 -14.23
N GLY A 97 -15.99 20.93 -14.21
CA GLY A 97 -17.05 20.63 -13.24
C GLY A 97 -17.46 19.16 -13.15
N TRP A 98 -17.53 18.46 -14.29
CA TRP A 98 -17.83 17.02 -14.31
C TRP A 98 -16.72 16.17 -13.68
N LEU A 99 -15.45 16.55 -13.89
CA LEU A 99 -14.29 15.84 -13.36
C LEU A 99 -14.10 16.13 -11.87
N ALA A 100 -14.40 17.35 -11.45
CA ALA A 100 -14.47 17.73 -10.03
C ALA A 100 -15.55 16.92 -9.29
N ALA A 101 -16.74 16.77 -9.89
CA ALA A 101 -17.81 15.94 -9.33
C ALA A 101 -17.42 14.45 -9.26
N LEU A 102 -16.73 13.94 -10.29
CA LEU A 102 -16.20 12.58 -10.26
C LEU A 102 -15.16 12.40 -9.15
N ALA A 103 -14.21 13.33 -9.01
CA ALA A 103 -13.20 13.29 -7.95
C ALA A 103 -13.82 13.38 -6.55
N ASP A 104 -14.90 14.14 -6.38
CA ASP A 104 -15.66 14.23 -5.13
C ASP A 104 -16.34 12.89 -4.77
N GLU A 105 -16.99 12.26 -5.74
CA GLU A 105 -17.60 10.93 -5.55
C GLU A 105 -16.53 9.89 -5.16
N GLN A 106 -15.39 9.88 -5.84
CA GLN A 106 -14.30 8.97 -5.50
C GLN A 106 -13.75 9.25 -4.10
N ALA A 107 -13.61 10.52 -3.71
CA ALA A 107 -13.15 10.87 -2.37
C ALA A 107 -14.08 10.30 -1.28
N ARG A 108 -15.40 10.33 -1.51
CA ARG A 108 -16.39 9.72 -0.61
C ARG A 108 -16.27 8.19 -0.59
N ILE A 109 -16.07 7.54 -1.74
CA ILE A 109 -15.86 6.09 -1.83
C ILE A 109 -14.61 5.65 -1.07
N LEU A 110 -13.52 6.40 -1.18
CA LEU A 110 -12.24 6.17 -0.50
C LEU A 110 -12.30 6.45 1.01
N GLY A 111 -13.39 7.03 1.51
CA GLY A 111 -13.54 7.38 2.93
C GLY A 111 -12.75 8.63 3.34
N ILE A 112 -12.38 9.52 2.41
CA ILE A 112 -11.56 10.72 2.68
C ILE A 112 -12.23 11.69 3.66
N GLU A 113 -13.55 11.77 3.68
CA GLU A 113 -14.27 12.61 4.65
C GLU A 113 -14.24 12.04 6.07
N LYS A 114 -14.01 10.72 6.20
CA LYS A 114 -14.01 9.99 7.48
C LYS A 114 -12.60 9.75 8.01
N GLY A 115 -11.64 9.60 7.11
CA GLY A 115 -10.24 9.34 7.41
C GLY A 115 -9.39 10.59 7.43
N HIS A 116 -8.23 10.51 8.08
CA HIS A 116 -7.20 11.55 7.96
C HIS A 116 -6.39 11.31 6.68
N VAL A 117 -6.39 12.28 5.77
CA VAL A 117 -5.49 12.27 4.61
C VAL A 117 -4.08 12.58 5.10
N ASN A 118 -3.18 11.63 4.91
CA ASN A 118 -1.75 11.84 5.12
C ASN A 118 -1.06 12.06 3.77
N ARG A 119 -0.17 13.05 3.73
CA ARG A 119 0.71 13.32 2.60
C ARG A 119 2.15 13.28 3.07
N THR A 120 2.96 12.46 2.41
CA THR A 120 4.41 12.40 2.63
C THR A 120 5.13 12.59 1.30
N ASP A 121 6.14 13.44 1.27
CA ASP A 121 7.00 13.64 0.10
C ASP A 121 8.41 13.10 0.40
N ALA A 122 8.99 12.34 -0.52
CA ALA A 122 10.31 11.73 -0.42
C ALA A 122 11.04 11.79 -1.76
N GLY A 123 11.86 12.85 -1.95
CA GLY A 123 12.51 13.10 -3.24
C GLY A 123 11.48 13.38 -4.35
N ASP A 124 11.56 12.61 -5.45
CA ASP A 124 10.64 12.72 -6.59
C ASP A 124 9.33 11.93 -6.38
N VAL A 125 9.14 11.34 -5.21
CA VAL A 125 7.98 10.53 -4.87
C VAL A 125 7.06 11.30 -3.93
N SER A 126 5.80 11.44 -4.32
CA SER A 126 4.74 11.94 -3.45
C SER A 126 3.81 10.80 -3.07
N ILE A 127 3.40 10.75 -1.81
CA ILE A 127 2.58 9.69 -1.26
C ILE A 127 1.34 10.32 -0.65
N TYR A 128 0.17 9.83 -1.06
CA TYR A 128 -1.12 10.17 -0.48
C TYR A 128 -1.74 8.92 0.11
N SER A 129 -2.17 8.97 1.36
CA SER A 129 -2.86 7.87 1.99
C SER A 129 -4.07 8.29 2.79
N VAL A 130 -5.06 7.41 2.86
CA VAL A 130 -6.24 7.55 3.71
C VAL A 130 -6.60 6.19 4.29
N TYR A 131 -7.13 6.18 5.50
CA TYR A 131 -7.66 4.99 6.14
C TYR A 131 -9.13 5.21 6.53
N ASP A 132 -10.01 4.31 6.10
CA ASP A 132 -11.41 4.22 6.52
C ASP A 132 -11.53 3.21 7.68
N PRO A 133 -11.76 3.68 8.92
CA PRO A 133 -11.84 2.81 10.08
C PRO A 133 -13.12 1.95 10.13
N GLU A 134 -14.21 2.38 9.46
CA GLU A 134 -15.46 1.62 9.42
C GLU A 134 -15.31 0.39 8.52
N ARG A 135 -14.61 0.54 7.39
CA ARG A 135 -14.36 -0.54 6.43
C ARG A 135 -13.08 -1.31 6.71
N GLN A 136 -12.21 -0.78 7.56
CA GLN A 136 -10.85 -1.27 7.79
C GLN A 136 -10.07 -1.37 6.47
N VAL A 137 -10.11 -0.29 5.69
CA VAL A 137 -9.44 -0.20 4.39
C VAL A 137 -8.55 1.03 4.34
N GLY A 138 -7.29 0.82 3.97
CA GLY A 138 -6.34 1.87 3.64
C GLY A 138 -6.13 1.97 2.13
N HIS A 139 -6.11 3.18 1.61
CA HIS A 139 -5.69 3.47 0.25
C HIS A 139 -4.39 4.26 0.28
N LEU A 140 -3.46 3.89 -0.59
CA LEU A 140 -2.15 4.50 -0.71
C LEU A 140 -1.84 4.72 -2.20
N TYR A 141 -1.77 5.98 -2.60
CA TYR A 141 -1.32 6.39 -3.93
C TYR A 141 0.12 6.88 -3.85
N VAL A 142 0.99 6.25 -4.65
CA VAL A 142 2.40 6.61 -4.73
C VAL A 142 2.69 7.16 -6.13
N PHE A 143 3.03 8.43 -6.18
CA PHE A 143 3.27 9.18 -7.41
C PHE A 143 4.76 9.23 -7.71
N GLU A 144 5.20 8.45 -8.69
CA GLU A 144 6.53 8.53 -9.28
C GLU A 144 6.50 9.32 -10.60
N PRO A 145 7.64 9.77 -11.14
CA PRO A 145 7.66 10.58 -12.37
C PRO A 145 6.93 9.97 -13.57
N LEU A 146 6.98 8.64 -13.72
CA LEU A 146 6.44 7.93 -14.89
C LEU A 146 5.23 7.04 -14.60
N LYS A 147 4.86 6.87 -13.33
CA LYS A 147 3.82 5.93 -12.93
C LYS A 147 3.20 6.31 -11.60
N ILE A 148 1.95 5.90 -11.42
CA ILE A 148 1.23 6.04 -10.17
C ILE A 148 0.90 4.62 -9.70
N HIS A 149 1.34 4.27 -8.51
CA HIS A 149 0.97 3.02 -7.87
C HIS A 149 -0.23 3.25 -6.96
N HIS A 150 -1.16 2.30 -6.96
CA HIS A 150 -2.25 2.24 -6.01
C HIS A 150 -2.11 0.96 -5.19
N LEU A 151 -1.95 1.13 -3.88
CA LEU A 151 -1.96 0.04 -2.94
C LEU A 151 -3.23 0.13 -2.09
N ILE A 152 -3.92 -0.99 -1.96
CA ILE A 152 -5.11 -1.12 -1.12
C ILE A 152 -4.80 -2.11 -0.01
N MET A 153 -4.94 -1.67 1.23
CA MET A 153 -4.70 -2.48 2.42
C MET A 153 -6.05 -2.77 3.08
N GLN A 154 -6.40 -4.04 3.26
CA GLN A 154 -7.55 -4.45 4.07
C GLN A 154 -7.02 -4.98 5.41
N GLY A 155 -7.43 -4.38 6.53
CA GLY A 155 -6.92 -4.71 7.85
C GLY A 155 -6.80 -3.48 8.76
N PRO A 156 -6.15 -3.59 9.92
CA PRO A 156 -6.04 -2.47 10.86
C PRO A 156 -5.09 -1.37 10.36
N GLU A 157 -5.35 -0.11 10.74
CA GLU A 157 -4.57 1.08 10.33
C GLU A 157 -3.07 0.93 10.57
N SER A 158 -2.67 0.24 11.65
CA SER A 158 -1.27 -0.02 11.96
C SER A 158 -0.52 -0.73 10.83
N ARG A 159 -1.19 -1.57 10.04
CA ARG A 159 -0.60 -2.21 8.85
C ARG A 159 -0.38 -1.23 7.72
N LEU A 160 -1.28 -0.26 7.52
CA LEU A 160 -1.07 0.80 6.53
C LEU A 160 0.15 1.65 6.90
N MET A 161 0.26 2.04 8.17
CA MET A 161 1.39 2.82 8.66
C MET A 161 2.71 2.05 8.59
N ASP A 162 2.69 0.74 8.85
CA ASP A 162 3.85 -0.14 8.65
C ASP A 162 4.27 -0.20 7.17
N VAL A 163 3.32 -0.39 6.25
CA VAL A 163 3.57 -0.37 4.79
C VAL A 163 4.18 0.96 4.34
N ILE A 164 3.63 2.09 4.80
CA ILE A 164 4.17 3.43 4.50
C ILE A 164 5.58 3.60 5.10
N GLY A 165 5.80 3.18 6.35
CA GLY A 165 7.10 3.29 7.02
C GLY A 165 8.19 2.42 6.41
N LYS A 166 7.80 1.31 5.76
CA LYS A 166 8.70 0.39 5.03
C LYS A 166 8.89 0.80 3.56
N LEU A 167 8.14 1.78 3.09
CA LEU A 167 8.26 2.29 1.75
C LEU A 167 9.54 3.13 1.67
N GLY A 168 10.48 2.69 0.85
CA GLY A 168 11.78 3.32 0.76
C GLY A 168 12.53 2.94 -0.50
N GLY A 169 13.52 3.76 -0.83
CA GLY A 169 14.42 3.56 -1.96
C GLY A 169 15.85 3.70 -1.48
N LYS A 170 16.72 2.77 -1.90
CA LYS A 170 18.17 2.84 -1.65
C LYS A 170 18.82 3.87 -2.56
#